data_AF-A0A935UXE5-F1
#
_entry.id   AF-A0A935UXE5-F1
#
_cell.length_a   1.000
_cell.length_b   1.000
_cell.length_c   1.000
_cell.angle_alpha   90.00
_cell.angle_beta   90.00
_cell.angle_gamma   90.00
#
_symmetry.space_group_name_H-M   'P 1'
#
loop_
_entity.id
_entity.type
_entity.pdbx_description
1 polymer ?
#
loop_
_entity_poly.entity_id
_entity_poly.type
_entity_poly.pdbx_seq_one_letter_code
_entity_poly.pdbx_strand_id
1 'polypeptide(L)'
;MITLLFGFVACVGPVETPADGAPEQDTAGAHLAIDPPHQALQLTAEEALATVEETLAEGLPDVLNLHALYEDVMRHRELGDPGCPVYENADSTGPNGNWFDRGCTTTEGWTYFGNATALHIIGINPDGYPIDAVGSSASFQVTDPNGATFVGGGGYNLDRLLIEDGRLSLFGTFGGTYAYDGVEGWLHDGVEVSLFFDGELNHNGVGDTPGQLRIDGGVGRAEGQLSFRELIVERGETMLLSGQIDLRDPSGYWFHLALEGSERPCGTLSAEGLEDQDVCLSDHVVLGLDALLDSMETM
;
A
#
# COMPACT_ATOMS: atom_id res chain seq x y z
N MET A 1 18.82 -13.00 18.10
CA MET A 1 18.44 -13.21 16.69
C MET A 1 17.36 -14.29 16.64
N ILE A 2 16.10 -13.92 16.84
CA ILE A 2 14.95 -14.81 16.72
C ILE A 2 14.26 -14.42 15.42
N THR A 3 14.39 -15.26 14.41
CA THR A 3 13.60 -15.15 13.18
C THR A 3 12.15 -15.49 13.53
N LEU A 4 11.27 -14.50 13.57
CA LEU A 4 9.83 -14.72 13.57
C LEU A 4 9.44 -15.18 12.15
N LEU A 5 9.45 -16.50 11.95
CA LEU A 5 8.90 -17.12 10.75
C LEU A 5 7.37 -17.03 10.84
N PHE A 6 6.79 -16.02 10.17
CA PHE A 6 5.37 -16.03 9.83
C PHE A 6 5.16 -17.01 8.66
N GLY A 7 4.87 -18.26 9.00
CA GLY A 7 4.46 -19.27 8.03
C GLY A 7 2.99 -19.09 7.67
N PHE A 8 2.70 -18.64 6.45
CA PHE A 8 1.38 -18.74 5.86
C PHE A 8 1.03 -20.23 5.66
N VAL A 9 0.11 -20.74 6.47
CA VAL A 9 -0.51 -22.05 6.23
C VAL A 9 -1.64 -21.83 5.22
N ALA A 10 -1.39 -22.18 3.96
CA ALA A 10 -2.45 -22.34 2.97
C ALA A 10 -3.28 -23.58 3.33
N CYS A 11 -4.45 -23.37 3.93
CA CYS A 11 -5.46 -24.42 4.11
C CYS A 11 -6.11 -24.75 2.77
N VAL A 12 -5.56 -25.72 2.04
CA VAL A 12 -6.27 -26.38 0.93
C VAL A 12 -7.19 -27.44 1.54
N GLY A 13 -8.44 -27.06 1.79
CA GLY A 13 -9.48 -28.03 2.15
C GLY A 13 -9.84 -28.93 0.96
N PRO A 14 -10.24 -30.19 1.18
CA PRO A 14 -10.73 -31.05 0.11
C PRO A 14 -12.05 -30.49 -0.45
N VAL A 15 -12.09 -30.32 -1.77
CA VAL A 15 -13.30 -29.96 -2.50
C VAL A 15 -14.25 -31.15 -2.48
N GLU A 16 -15.31 -31.07 -1.68
CA GLU A 16 -16.46 -31.97 -1.79
C GLU A 16 -17.28 -31.55 -3.02
N THR A 17 -17.42 -32.46 -3.97
CA THR A 17 -18.28 -32.31 -5.14
C THR A 17 -19.75 -32.26 -4.70
N PRO A 18 -20.52 -31.22 -5.05
CA PRO A 18 -21.96 -31.24 -4.83
C PRO A 18 -22.62 -32.22 -5.81
N ALA A 19 -23.57 -32.99 -5.30
CA ALA A 19 -24.41 -33.88 -6.06
C ALA A 19 -25.33 -33.12 -7.02
N ASP A 20 -25.58 -33.75 -8.18
CA ASP A 20 -26.48 -33.34 -9.25
C ASP A 20 -27.82 -32.76 -8.78
N GLY A 21 -28.22 -31.64 -9.40
CA GLY A 21 -29.62 -31.24 -9.48
C GLY A 21 -29.92 -29.78 -9.11
N ALA A 22 -29.50 -28.84 -9.96
CA ALA A 22 -30.09 -27.50 -10.00
C ALA A 22 -30.47 -27.15 -11.46
N PRO A 23 -31.60 -26.47 -11.69
CA PRO A 23 -32.14 -26.24 -13.03
C PRO A 23 -31.24 -25.31 -13.84
N GLU A 24 -31.10 -25.58 -15.14
CA GLU A 24 -30.47 -24.70 -16.13
C GLU A 24 -31.04 -23.28 -16.01
N GLN A 25 -30.29 -22.39 -15.38
CA GLN A 25 -30.41 -20.97 -15.58
C GLN A 25 -29.65 -20.65 -16.86
N ASP A 26 -30.40 -20.21 -17.87
CA ASP A 26 -29.92 -19.66 -19.13
C ASP A 26 -29.10 -18.39 -18.83
N THR A 27 -27.83 -18.57 -18.50
CA THR A 27 -26.83 -17.50 -18.48
C THR A 27 -26.49 -17.19 -19.93
N ALA A 28 -27.38 -16.42 -20.57
CA ALA A 28 -27.01 -15.62 -21.71
C ALA A 28 -25.84 -14.72 -21.27
N GLY A 29 -24.62 -15.22 -21.50
CA GLY A 29 -23.39 -14.51 -21.27
C GLY A 29 -23.44 -13.25 -22.11
N ALA A 30 -23.73 -12.13 -21.45
CA ALA A 30 -23.27 -10.84 -21.91
C ALA A 30 -21.75 -10.93 -21.87
N HIS A 31 -21.16 -11.44 -22.94
CA HIS A 31 -19.81 -11.08 -23.32
C HIS A 31 -19.85 -9.55 -23.43
N LEU A 32 -19.41 -8.88 -22.37
CA LEU A 32 -18.87 -7.53 -22.49
C LEU A 32 -17.83 -7.64 -23.59
N ALA A 33 -18.20 -7.17 -24.77
CA ALA A 33 -17.25 -6.88 -25.81
C ALA A 33 -16.32 -5.86 -25.18
N ILE A 34 -15.17 -6.33 -24.69
CA ILE A 34 -14.04 -5.46 -24.40
C ILE A 34 -13.70 -4.91 -25.77
N ASP A 35 -14.11 -3.66 -26.03
CA ASP A 35 -13.64 -2.94 -27.20
C ASP A 35 -12.12 -3.11 -27.22
N PRO A 36 -11.52 -3.53 -28.34
CA PRO A 36 -10.07 -3.64 -28.42
C PRO A 36 -9.50 -2.31 -27.93
N PRO A 37 -8.52 -2.32 -27.00
CA PRO A 37 -8.04 -1.09 -26.40
C PRO A 37 -7.73 -0.13 -27.53
N HIS A 38 -8.35 1.06 -27.49
CA HIS A 38 -7.86 2.20 -28.24
C HIS A 38 -6.34 2.18 -28.03
N GLN A 39 -5.55 2.02 -29.11
CA GLN A 39 -4.10 1.93 -28.99
C GLN A 39 -3.65 3.14 -28.18
N ALA A 40 -3.32 2.92 -26.91
CA ALA A 40 -2.82 3.98 -26.06
C ALA A 40 -1.54 4.48 -26.73
N LEU A 41 -1.47 5.79 -26.94
CA LEU A 41 -0.28 6.40 -27.51
C LEU A 41 0.86 6.20 -26.52
N GLN A 42 1.98 5.68 -27.00
CA GLN A 42 3.21 5.59 -26.23
C GLN A 42 3.63 6.97 -25.77
N LEU A 43 4.01 7.10 -24.50
CA LEU A 43 4.50 8.36 -23.95
C LEU A 43 5.83 8.77 -24.59
N THR A 44 6.10 10.07 -24.64
CA THR A 44 7.44 10.62 -24.86
C THR A 44 8.27 10.55 -23.57
N ALA A 45 9.58 10.75 -23.67
CA ALA A 45 10.45 10.81 -22.48
C ALA A 45 10.05 11.93 -21.51
N GLU A 46 9.61 13.09 -22.04
CA GLU A 46 9.15 14.22 -21.24
C GLU A 46 7.84 13.89 -20.50
N GLU A 47 6.88 13.25 -21.18
CA GLU A 47 5.63 12.81 -20.56
C GLU A 47 5.87 11.70 -19.52
N ALA A 48 6.75 10.75 -19.82
CA ALA A 48 7.11 9.69 -18.87
C ALA A 48 7.75 10.25 -17.59
N LEU A 49 8.65 11.23 -17.72
CA LEU A 49 9.24 11.91 -16.57
C LEU A 49 8.16 12.66 -15.78
N ALA A 50 7.28 13.40 -16.45
CA ALA A 50 6.19 14.12 -15.79
C ALA A 50 5.26 13.17 -15.01
N THR A 51 4.93 12.00 -15.56
CA THR A 51 4.13 10.98 -14.86
C THR A 51 4.84 10.43 -13.61
N VAL A 52 6.15 10.18 -13.70
CA VAL A 52 6.94 9.77 -12.52
C VAL A 52 6.90 10.86 -11.45
N GLU A 53 7.13 12.12 -11.84
CA GLU A 53 7.14 13.25 -10.91
C GLU A 53 5.78 13.47 -10.24
N GLU A 54 4.70 13.48 -11.02
CA GLU A 54 3.34 13.66 -10.53
C GLU A 54 2.96 12.56 -9.53
N THR A 55 3.21 11.30 -9.89
CA THR A 55 2.87 10.16 -9.02
C THR A 55 3.66 10.19 -7.71
N LEU A 56 4.95 10.56 -7.75
CA LEU A 56 5.76 10.65 -6.53
C LEU A 56 5.43 11.90 -5.70
N ALA A 57 5.04 13.00 -6.33
CA ALA A 57 4.64 14.23 -5.66
C ALA A 57 3.28 14.09 -4.92
N GLU A 58 2.38 13.26 -5.44
CA GLU A 58 1.14 12.87 -4.75
C GLU A 58 1.39 12.01 -3.50
N GLY A 59 2.58 11.39 -3.42
CA GLY A 59 2.98 10.49 -2.35
C GLY A 59 2.68 9.02 -2.67
N LEU A 60 3.53 8.15 -2.13
CA LEU A 60 3.33 6.70 -2.26
C LEU A 60 2.24 6.20 -1.30
N PRO A 61 1.56 5.09 -1.65
CA PRO A 61 0.67 4.41 -0.72
C PRO A 61 1.38 4.08 0.60
N ASP A 62 0.77 4.49 1.70
CA ASP A 62 1.32 4.36 3.06
C ASP A 62 0.47 3.37 3.89
N VAL A 63 1.16 2.44 4.54
CA VAL A 63 0.58 1.43 5.42
C VAL A 63 -0.15 2.06 6.59
N LEU A 64 0.41 3.12 7.20
CA LEU A 64 -0.18 3.75 8.39
C LEU A 64 -1.46 4.51 8.03
N ASN A 65 -1.45 5.26 6.93
CA ASN A 65 -2.65 5.93 6.43
C ASN A 65 -3.77 4.93 6.08
N LEU A 66 -3.43 3.81 5.43
CA LEU A 66 -4.42 2.76 5.15
C LEU A 66 -4.96 2.12 6.43
N HIS A 67 -4.08 1.85 7.41
CA HIS A 67 -4.50 1.29 8.69
C HIS A 67 -5.43 2.25 9.43
N ALA A 68 -5.07 3.54 9.54
CA ALA A 68 -5.89 4.56 10.17
C ALA A 68 -7.27 4.69 9.53
N LEU A 69 -7.36 4.61 8.20
CA LEU A 69 -8.63 4.56 7.48
C LEU A 69 -9.45 3.32 7.87
N TYR A 70 -8.81 2.15 7.93
CA TYR A 70 -9.47 0.93 8.38
C TYR A 70 -9.97 1.04 9.83
N GLU A 71 -9.18 1.62 10.74
CA GLU A 71 -9.59 1.87 12.12
C GLU A 71 -10.81 2.79 12.21
N ASP A 72 -10.82 3.87 11.43
CA ASP A 72 -11.95 4.82 11.39
C ASP A 72 -13.25 4.13 10.95
N VAL A 73 -13.18 3.32 9.90
CA VAL A 73 -14.31 2.54 9.39
C VAL A 73 -14.78 1.51 10.42
N MET A 74 -13.86 0.85 11.13
CA MET A 74 -14.20 -0.14 12.15
C MET A 74 -14.75 0.49 13.44
N ARG A 75 -14.41 1.75 13.75
CA ARG A 75 -14.96 2.47 14.92
C ARG A 75 -16.48 2.60 14.86
N HIS A 76 -17.07 2.70 13.66
CA HIS A 76 -18.53 2.82 13.49
C HIS A 76 -19.33 1.57 13.88
N ARG A 77 -18.69 0.40 13.95
CA ARG A 77 -19.26 -0.79 14.59
C ARG A 77 -19.57 -0.53 16.07
N GLU A 78 -18.59 0.01 16.80
CA GLU A 78 -18.68 0.16 18.26
C GLU A 78 -19.74 1.19 18.67
N LEU A 79 -19.97 2.19 17.83
CA LEU A 79 -20.93 3.26 18.06
C LEU A 79 -22.37 2.85 17.71
N GLY A 80 -22.57 2.07 16.64
CA GLY A 80 -23.88 1.80 16.07
C GLY A 80 -24.48 0.42 16.39
N ASP A 81 -23.68 -0.66 16.29
CA ASP A 81 -24.13 -2.03 16.51
C ASP A 81 -22.92 -2.99 16.67
N PRO A 82 -22.53 -3.38 17.90
CA PRO A 82 -21.36 -4.24 18.12
C PRO A 82 -21.49 -5.64 17.49
N GLY A 83 -22.68 -6.01 16.98
CA GLY A 83 -22.89 -7.24 16.23
C GLY A 83 -22.52 -7.17 14.74
N CYS A 84 -22.16 -6.00 14.19
CA CYS A 84 -21.93 -5.81 12.76
C CYS A 84 -20.67 -4.96 12.47
N PRO A 85 -19.62 -5.50 11.79
CA PRO A 85 -19.48 -6.90 11.38
C PRO A 85 -19.25 -7.84 12.57
N VAL A 86 -19.55 -9.13 12.35
CA VAL A 86 -19.33 -10.17 13.35
C VAL A 86 -17.85 -10.56 13.40
N TYR A 87 -17.23 -10.36 14.57
CA TYR A 87 -15.91 -10.91 14.86
C TYR A 87 -15.99 -12.40 15.20
N GLU A 88 -14.97 -13.15 14.80
CA GLU A 88 -14.80 -14.57 15.16
C GLU A 88 -14.64 -14.72 16.69
N ASN A 89 -13.89 -13.81 17.32
CA ASN A 89 -13.82 -13.69 18.77
C ASN A 89 -14.74 -12.56 19.25
N ALA A 90 -15.74 -12.88 20.06
CA ALA A 90 -16.68 -11.88 20.60
C ALA A 90 -16.01 -10.85 21.51
N ASP A 91 -14.83 -11.15 22.07
CA ASP A 91 -14.06 -10.25 22.93
C ASP A 91 -13.16 -9.28 22.12
N SER A 92 -13.13 -9.41 20.78
CA SER A 92 -12.40 -8.47 19.91
C SER A 92 -13.01 -7.06 19.96
N THR A 93 -12.13 -6.06 20.05
CA THR A 93 -12.48 -4.63 20.11
C THR A 93 -11.61 -3.83 19.13
N GLY A 94 -12.11 -2.68 18.69
CA GLY A 94 -11.46 -1.81 17.71
C GLY A 94 -11.22 -2.52 16.38
N PRO A 95 -10.10 -2.23 15.70
CA PRO A 95 -9.74 -2.89 14.44
C PRO A 95 -9.31 -4.36 14.65
N ASN A 96 -8.97 -4.76 15.89
CA ASN A 96 -8.22 -5.97 16.18
C ASN A 96 -9.05 -7.25 16.17
N GLY A 97 -8.65 -8.19 15.33
CA GLY A 97 -9.24 -9.53 15.23
C GLY A 97 -9.63 -9.89 13.81
N ASN A 98 -10.30 -11.03 13.69
CA ASN A 98 -10.86 -11.54 12.44
C ASN A 98 -12.37 -11.29 12.43
N TRP A 99 -12.88 -10.65 11.39
CA TRP A 99 -14.31 -10.53 11.15
C TRP A 99 -14.69 -11.06 9.77
N PHE A 100 -15.91 -11.59 9.67
CA PHE A 100 -16.50 -12.08 8.42
C PHE A 100 -17.98 -11.73 8.39
N ASP A 101 -18.42 -11.10 7.31
CA ASP A 101 -19.83 -10.77 7.12
C ASP A 101 -20.27 -10.87 5.65
N ARG A 102 -21.57 -11.08 5.42
CA ARG A 102 -22.18 -11.22 4.09
C ARG A 102 -23.17 -10.09 3.78
N GLY A 103 -22.97 -8.91 4.38
CA GLY A 103 -23.79 -7.72 4.14
C GLY A 103 -24.61 -7.29 5.35
N CYS A 104 -24.01 -7.24 6.53
CA CYS A 104 -24.66 -6.62 7.68
C CYS A 104 -24.69 -5.10 7.52
N THR A 105 -25.73 -4.47 8.08
CA THR A 105 -25.87 -3.01 8.10
C THR A 105 -26.08 -2.55 9.54
N THR A 106 -25.28 -1.61 10.01
CA THR A 106 -25.41 -1.02 11.35
C THR A 106 -26.65 -0.12 11.41
N THR A 107 -27.07 0.24 12.63
CA THR A 107 -28.17 1.19 12.83
C THR A 107 -27.87 2.59 12.26
N GLU A 108 -26.60 2.94 12.10
CA GLU A 108 -26.13 4.20 11.51
C GLU A 108 -26.10 4.17 9.98
N GLY A 109 -26.32 3.01 9.36
CA GLY A 109 -26.37 2.86 7.89
C GLY A 109 -25.09 2.36 7.24
N TRP A 110 -24.04 2.06 8.01
CA TRP A 110 -22.82 1.45 7.50
C TRP A 110 -23.07 0.01 7.09
N THR A 111 -22.62 -0.39 5.90
CA THR A 111 -22.77 -1.76 5.40
C THR A 111 -21.41 -2.44 5.25
N TYR A 112 -21.26 -3.64 5.81
CA TYR A 112 -20.01 -4.41 5.77
C TYR A 112 -20.21 -5.72 5.00
N PHE A 113 -19.31 -6.00 4.06
CA PHE A 113 -19.31 -7.22 3.27
C PHE A 113 -17.88 -7.74 3.11
N GLY A 114 -17.67 -9.04 3.31
CA GLY A 114 -16.38 -9.70 3.12
C GLY A 114 -15.72 -10.10 4.44
N ASN A 115 -14.40 -10.02 4.50
CA ASN A 115 -13.61 -10.40 5.67
C ASN A 115 -12.35 -9.57 5.80
N ALA A 116 -11.90 -9.39 7.04
CA ALA A 116 -10.55 -8.90 7.31
C ALA A 116 -10.04 -9.47 8.63
N THR A 117 -8.73 -9.67 8.67
CA THR A 117 -7.96 -9.85 9.89
C THR A 117 -7.06 -8.63 10.05
N ALA A 118 -7.09 -7.99 11.20
CA ALA A 118 -6.16 -6.91 11.53
C ALA A 118 -5.62 -7.08 12.95
N LEU A 119 -4.40 -6.61 13.15
CA LEU A 119 -3.67 -6.68 14.40
C LEU A 119 -2.82 -5.42 14.55
N HIS A 120 -2.90 -4.81 15.72
CA HIS A 120 -2.04 -3.73 16.18
C HIS A 120 -1.43 -4.10 17.52
N ILE A 121 -0.10 -4.17 17.57
CA ILE A 121 0.67 -4.51 18.76
C ILE A 121 1.51 -3.30 19.14
N ILE A 122 1.26 -2.75 20.33
CA ILE A 122 2.14 -1.77 20.97
C ILE A 122 2.73 -2.43 22.22
N GLY A 123 4.05 -2.40 22.37
CA GLY A 123 4.68 -3.06 23.50
C GLY A 123 6.17 -2.78 23.64
N ILE A 124 6.84 -3.67 24.36
CA ILE A 124 8.28 -3.65 24.59
C ILE A 124 8.86 -4.99 24.12
N ASN A 125 9.90 -4.95 23.30
CA ASN A 125 10.60 -6.14 22.81
C ASN A 125 11.41 -6.82 23.95
N PRO A 126 11.96 -8.03 23.74
CA PRO A 126 12.73 -8.75 24.77
C PRO A 126 13.97 -7.99 25.29
N ASP A 127 14.49 -7.06 24.49
CA ASP A 127 15.67 -6.26 24.79
C ASP A 127 15.32 -4.93 25.50
N GLY A 128 14.02 -4.67 25.75
CA GLY A 128 13.56 -3.51 26.50
C GLY A 128 13.18 -2.30 25.64
N TYR A 129 13.14 -2.43 24.31
CA TYR A 129 12.83 -1.33 23.41
C TYR A 129 11.35 -1.30 22.96
N PRO A 130 10.75 -0.11 22.79
CA PRO A 130 9.44 0.05 22.20
C PRO A 130 9.30 -0.62 20.84
N ILE A 131 8.18 -1.34 20.67
CA ILE A 131 7.73 -1.89 19.39
C ILE A 131 6.31 -1.41 19.11
N ASP A 132 6.06 -1.06 17.85
CA ASP A 132 4.73 -0.83 17.29
C ASP A 132 4.62 -1.56 15.94
N ALA A 133 3.72 -2.54 15.88
CA ALA A 133 3.51 -3.38 14.72
C ALA A 133 2.04 -3.37 14.32
N VAL A 134 1.76 -3.01 13.06
CA VAL A 134 0.41 -3.08 12.46
C VAL A 134 0.41 -4.06 11.30
N GLY A 135 -0.61 -4.91 11.23
CA GLY A 135 -0.74 -5.87 10.16
C GLY A 135 -2.19 -6.16 9.82
N SER A 136 -2.48 -6.36 8.54
CA SER A 136 -3.80 -6.77 8.09
C SER A 136 -3.73 -7.69 6.87
N SER A 137 -4.72 -8.55 6.74
CA SER A 137 -5.05 -9.29 5.53
C SER A 137 -6.56 -9.22 5.34
N ALA A 138 -7.01 -8.80 4.16
CA ALA A 138 -8.36 -8.32 3.98
C ALA A 138 -8.91 -8.60 2.57
N SER A 139 -10.22 -8.78 2.49
CA SER A 139 -11.01 -8.84 1.26
C SER A 139 -12.42 -8.37 1.61
N PHE A 140 -12.65 -7.06 1.52
CA PHE A 140 -13.90 -6.43 1.94
C PHE A 140 -14.40 -5.35 0.99
N GLN A 141 -15.67 -5.04 1.18
CA GLN A 141 -16.32 -3.81 0.77
C GLN A 141 -17.06 -3.25 1.98
N VAL A 142 -16.79 -1.99 2.33
CA VAL A 142 -17.53 -1.25 3.35
C VAL A 142 -18.14 -0.01 2.72
N THR A 143 -19.44 0.21 2.92
CA THR A 143 -20.16 1.37 2.40
C THR A 143 -20.67 2.23 3.55
N ASP A 144 -20.36 3.52 3.51
CA ASP A 144 -20.80 4.50 4.48
C ASP A 144 -22.29 4.89 4.30
N PRO A 145 -22.90 5.62 5.25
CA PRO A 145 -24.30 6.03 5.15
C PRO A 145 -24.62 7.01 4.01
N ASN A 146 -23.59 7.66 3.44
CA ASN A 146 -23.71 8.58 2.31
C ASN A 146 -23.59 7.86 0.96
N GLY A 147 -23.22 6.57 0.96
CA GLY A 147 -23.03 5.74 -0.22
C GLY A 147 -21.57 5.61 -0.68
N ALA A 148 -20.62 6.26 -0.02
CA ALA A 148 -19.21 6.11 -0.31
C ALA A 148 -18.74 4.70 0.06
N THR A 149 -17.99 4.05 -0.83
CA THR A 149 -17.58 2.66 -0.73
C THR A 149 -16.06 2.52 -0.69
N PHE A 150 -15.55 1.93 0.40
CA PHE A 150 -14.18 1.49 0.56
C PHE A 150 -14.06 0.00 0.23
N VAL A 151 -13.28 -0.33 -0.80
CA VAL A 151 -12.95 -1.69 -1.22
C VAL A 151 -11.47 -1.94 -0.93
N GLY A 152 -11.18 -3.08 -0.31
CA GLY A 152 -9.81 -3.48 -0.01
C GLY A 152 -9.63 -4.99 -0.20
N GLY A 153 -8.56 -5.37 -0.89
CA GLY A 153 -8.17 -6.76 -1.11
C GLY A 153 -6.66 -6.93 -1.07
N GLY A 154 -6.11 -7.68 -0.13
CA GLY A 154 -4.67 -7.85 0.02
C GLY A 154 -4.23 -7.88 1.48
N GLY A 155 -3.06 -7.34 1.78
CA GLY A 155 -2.56 -7.20 3.13
C GLY A 155 -1.37 -6.25 3.25
N TYR A 156 -1.20 -5.73 4.45
CA TYR A 156 -0.05 -4.92 4.80
C TYR A 156 0.53 -5.39 6.13
N ASN A 157 1.81 -5.10 6.34
CA ASN A 157 2.49 -5.22 7.61
C ASN A 157 3.46 -4.05 7.73
N LEU A 158 3.59 -3.48 8.92
CA LEU A 158 4.63 -2.52 9.25
C LEU A 158 5.05 -2.77 10.69
N ASP A 159 6.32 -3.13 10.85
CA ASP A 159 7.01 -3.29 12.11
C ASP A 159 7.93 -2.09 12.34
N ARG A 160 7.73 -1.41 13.46
CA ARG A 160 8.53 -0.26 13.91
C ARG A 160 9.19 -0.60 15.24
N LEU A 161 10.52 -0.60 15.27
CA LEU A 161 11.29 -0.99 16.43
C LEU A 161 12.32 0.09 16.77
N LEU A 162 12.20 0.69 17.95
CA LEU A 162 13.27 1.55 18.47
C LEU A 162 14.48 0.68 18.85
N ILE A 163 15.70 1.10 18.52
CA ILE A 163 16.93 0.36 18.82
C ILE A 163 17.88 1.16 19.73
N GLU A 164 18.96 0.53 20.21
CA GLU A 164 19.81 1.01 21.33
C GLU A 164 20.39 2.42 21.14
N ASP A 165 20.62 2.83 19.90
CA ASP A 165 21.20 4.12 19.54
C ASP A 165 20.15 5.22 19.31
N GLY A 166 18.88 4.95 19.57
CA GLY A 166 17.78 5.88 19.32
C GLY A 166 17.33 5.94 17.86
N ARG A 167 17.75 5.00 17.00
CA ARG A 167 17.20 4.85 15.65
C ARG A 167 15.94 4.01 15.65
N LEU A 168 15.12 4.20 14.63
CA LEU A 168 13.91 3.45 14.36
C LEU A 168 14.18 2.47 13.22
N SER A 169 14.21 1.18 13.52
CA SER A 169 14.23 0.13 12.51
C SER A 169 12.82 -0.07 11.96
N LEU A 170 12.70 -0.03 10.64
CA LEU A 170 11.46 -0.18 9.90
C LEU A 170 11.52 -1.43 9.02
N PHE A 171 10.44 -2.20 9.03
CA PHE A 171 10.22 -3.28 8.09
C PHE A 171 8.74 -3.30 7.68
N GLY A 172 8.46 -3.22 6.39
CA GLY A 172 7.10 -3.11 5.89
C GLY A 172 6.86 -3.87 4.60
N THR A 173 5.66 -4.39 4.45
CA THR A 173 5.13 -4.93 3.20
C THR A 173 3.76 -4.35 2.97
N PHE A 174 3.45 -3.95 1.75
CA PHE A 174 2.13 -3.46 1.37
C PHE A 174 1.74 -4.06 0.02
N GLY A 175 0.79 -5.00 0.03
CA GLY A 175 0.35 -5.70 -1.16
C GLY A 175 -1.17 -5.71 -1.29
N GLY A 176 -1.72 -5.41 -2.46
CA GLY A 176 -3.15 -5.53 -2.69
C GLY A 176 -3.74 -4.51 -3.64
N THR A 177 -5.07 -4.48 -3.71
CA THR A 177 -5.85 -3.50 -4.45
C THR A 177 -6.78 -2.78 -3.50
N TYR A 178 -6.77 -1.45 -3.54
CA TYR A 178 -7.53 -0.61 -2.63
C TYR A 178 -8.17 0.55 -3.39
N ALA A 179 -9.41 0.87 -3.06
CA ALA A 179 -10.11 2.03 -3.61
C ALA A 179 -11.13 2.56 -2.60
N TYR A 180 -11.21 3.87 -2.44
CA TYR A 180 -12.22 4.54 -1.62
C TYR A 180 -12.68 5.85 -2.26
N ASP A 181 -13.92 5.90 -2.70
CA ASP A 181 -14.54 7.07 -3.36
C ASP A 181 -14.83 8.24 -2.40
N GLY A 182 -14.71 8.04 -1.08
CA GLY A 182 -14.95 9.05 -0.04
C GLY A 182 -13.76 9.95 0.31
N VAL A 183 -12.59 9.72 -0.31
CA VAL A 183 -11.35 10.51 -0.11
C VAL A 183 -10.76 10.94 -1.44
N GLU A 184 -9.77 11.83 -1.42
CA GLU A 184 -8.97 12.23 -2.59
C GLU A 184 -7.65 11.42 -2.66
N GLY A 185 -6.95 11.51 -3.80
CA GLY A 185 -5.64 10.90 -4.01
C GLY A 185 -5.71 9.45 -4.49
N TRP A 186 -4.62 8.69 -4.27
CA TRP A 186 -4.45 7.33 -4.80
C TRP A 186 -5.56 6.34 -4.40
N LEU A 187 -6.23 6.55 -3.26
CA LEU A 187 -7.39 5.75 -2.87
C LEU A 187 -8.61 6.05 -3.73
N HIS A 188 -8.83 7.31 -4.12
CA HIS A 188 -9.97 7.69 -4.95
C HIS A 188 -9.95 6.99 -6.31
N ASP A 189 -8.78 7.02 -6.95
CA ASP A 189 -8.59 6.50 -8.30
C ASP A 189 -8.48 4.98 -8.33
N GLY A 190 -8.22 4.37 -7.17
CA GLY A 190 -7.91 2.97 -7.03
C GLY A 190 -6.45 2.67 -7.33
N VAL A 191 -5.85 1.83 -6.50
CA VAL A 191 -4.42 1.49 -6.60
C VAL A 191 -4.21 -0.01 -6.50
N GLU A 192 -3.26 -0.53 -7.25
CA GLU A 192 -2.62 -1.82 -7.03
C GLU A 192 -1.24 -1.59 -6.42
N VAL A 193 -0.94 -2.23 -5.29
CA VAL A 193 0.32 -2.01 -4.55
C VAL A 193 1.01 -3.35 -4.37
N SER A 194 2.34 -3.34 -4.50
CA SER A 194 3.22 -4.42 -4.09
C SER A 194 4.54 -3.80 -3.66
N LEU A 195 4.53 -3.10 -2.53
CA LEU A 195 5.68 -2.39 -1.97
C LEU A 195 6.31 -3.17 -0.81
N PHE A 196 7.62 -3.03 -0.73
CA PHE A 196 8.45 -3.50 0.36
C PHE A 196 9.30 -2.33 0.86
N PHE A 197 9.39 -2.19 2.17
CA PHE A 197 10.13 -1.13 2.83
C PHE A 197 11.04 -1.74 3.89
N ASP A 198 12.30 -1.35 3.94
CA ASP A 198 13.18 -1.65 5.06
C ASP A 198 14.23 -0.55 5.26
N GLY A 199 14.56 -0.26 6.51
CA GLY A 199 15.48 0.83 6.79
C GLY A 199 15.69 1.13 8.27
N GLU A 200 16.52 2.13 8.52
CA GLU A 200 16.78 2.69 9.83
C GLU A 200 16.68 4.22 9.73
N LEU A 201 15.73 4.82 10.45
CA LEU A 201 15.54 6.27 10.51
C LEU A 201 16.08 6.82 11.83
N ASN A 202 16.53 8.07 11.85
CA ASN A 202 16.86 8.76 13.10
C ASN A 202 15.57 9.15 13.81
N HIS A 203 15.27 8.57 14.95
CA HIS A 203 14.07 8.93 15.70
C HIS A 203 14.32 10.20 16.53
N ASN A 204 13.47 11.22 16.37
CA ASN A 204 13.59 12.50 17.10
C ASN A 204 14.93 13.23 16.88
N GLY A 205 15.59 13.02 15.73
CA GLY A 205 16.89 13.61 15.44
C GLY A 205 18.04 13.11 16.34
N VAL A 206 17.88 11.94 16.97
CA VAL A 206 18.95 11.27 17.71
C VAL A 206 19.75 10.41 16.73
N GLY A 207 20.97 10.84 16.42
CA GLY A 207 21.92 10.10 15.58
C GLY A 207 22.76 10.99 14.67
N ASP A 208 24.03 10.65 14.49
CA ASP A 208 24.95 11.33 13.55
C ASP A 208 24.95 10.67 12.15
N THR A 209 24.24 9.54 11.98
CA THR A 209 24.18 8.79 10.71
C THR A 209 22.89 9.17 9.98
N PRO A 210 22.93 9.53 8.69
CA PRO A 210 21.71 9.77 7.91
C PRO A 210 20.73 8.59 8.00
N GLY A 211 19.44 8.89 8.15
CA GLY A 211 18.41 7.85 8.10
C GLY A 211 18.27 7.33 6.68
N GLN A 212 18.09 6.02 6.52
CA GLN A 212 17.99 5.40 5.20
C GLN A 212 16.74 4.51 5.14
N LEU A 213 15.95 4.65 4.08
CA LEU A 213 14.87 3.74 3.73
C LEU A 213 15.13 3.18 2.33
N ARG A 214 15.03 1.85 2.20
CA ARG A 214 14.97 1.18 0.90
C ARG A 214 13.52 0.87 0.57
N ILE A 215 13.16 1.13 -0.68
CA ILE A 215 11.85 0.87 -1.27
C ILE A 215 12.04 -0.06 -2.48
N ASP A 216 11.29 -1.15 -2.49
CA ASP A 216 11.25 -2.11 -3.58
C ASP A 216 9.80 -2.42 -3.96
N GLY A 217 9.58 -2.81 -5.22
CA GLY A 217 8.28 -3.31 -5.67
C GLY A 217 7.57 -2.37 -6.64
N GLY A 218 6.29 -2.08 -6.45
CA GLY A 218 5.57 -1.18 -7.37
C GLY A 218 4.17 -0.74 -6.96
N VAL A 219 3.69 0.25 -7.70
CA VAL A 219 2.37 0.89 -7.56
C VAL A 219 1.76 1.00 -8.96
N GLY A 220 0.57 0.43 -9.15
CA GLY A 220 -0.21 0.50 -10.38
C GLY A 220 -1.45 1.37 -10.21
N ARG A 221 -1.72 2.22 -11.20
CA ARG A 221 -2.93 3.04 -11.35
C ARG A 221 -3.42 2.94 -12.79
N ALA A 222 -4.56 3.57 -13.10
CA ALA A 222 -5.10 3.58 -14.45
C ALA A 222 -4.14 4.24 -15.47
N GLU A 223 -3.37 5.22 -15.03
CA GLU A 223 -2.44 6.02 -15.84
C GLU A 223 -1.10 5.32 -16.09
N GLY A 224 -0.78 4.25 -15.35
CA GLY A 224 0.47 3.53 -15.48
C GLY A 224 0.90 2.78 -14.24
N GLN A 225 2.05 2.12 -14.32
CA GLN A 225 2.65 1.36 -13.22
C GLN A 225 4.05 1.87 -12.94
N LEU A 226 4.29 2.31 -11.71
CA LEU A 226 5.63 2.53 -11.20
C LEU A 226 6.19 1.25 -10.58
N SER A 227 7.47 1.00 -10.80
CA SER A 227 8.22 -0.02 -10.08
C SER A 227 9.52 0.56 -9.54
N PHE A 228 9.88 0.15 -8.33
CA PHE A 228 11.07 0.56 -7.62
C PHE A 228 12.00 -0.64 -7.48
N ARG A 229 13.28 -0.42 -7.83
CA ARG A 229 14.34 -1.41 -7.66
C ARG A 229 15.44 -0.79 -6.82
N GLU A 230 15.53 -1.25 -5.58
CA GLU A 230 16.46 -0.77 -4.56
C GLU A 230 16.47 0.77 -4.48
N LEU A 231 15.29 1.40 -4.51
CA LEU A 231 15.20 2.85 -4.36
C LEU A 231 15.58 3.21 -2.93
N ILE A 232 16.75 3.79 -2.76
CA ILE A 232 17.28 4.23 -1.48
C ILE A 232 16.98 5.71 -1.33
N VAL A 233 16.28 6.05 -0.25
CA VAL A 233 16.05 7.41 0.23
C VAL A 233 16.89 7.62 1.48
N GLU A 234 17.91 8.47 1.38
CA GLU A 234 18.78 8.83 2.51
C GLU A 234 18.46 10.27 2.96
N ARG A 235 18.03 10.41 4.22
CA ARG A 235 17.67 11.68 4.86
C ARG A 235 18.88 12.23 5.63
N GLY A 236 19.55 13.22 5.04
CA GLY A 236 20.63 14.00 5.66
C GLY A 236 20.38 15.51 5.60
N GLU A 237 21.43 16.34 5.46
CA GLU A 237 21.29 17.78 5.17
C GLU A 237 20.61 18.03 3.81
N THR A 238 20.82 17.09 2.89
CA THR A 238 20.11 16.99 1.61
C THR A 238 19.59 15.55 1.48
N MET A 239 18.44 15.38 0.82
CA MET A 239 17.92 14.05 0.53
C MET A 239 18.68 13.47 -0.65
N LEU A 240 19.28 12.29 -0.46
CA LEU A 240 19.94 11.56 -1.55
C LEU A 240 19.03 10.44 -2.03
N LEU A 241 18.85 10.35 -3.34
CA LEU A 241 18.09 9.29 -3.99
C LEU A 241 19.03 8.47 -4.90
N SER A 242 19.01 7.15 -4.72
CA SER A 242 19.74 6.22 -5.60
C SER A 242 18.91 4.97 -5.86
N GLY A 243 19.23 4.23 -6.90
CA GLY A 243 18.47 3.05 -7.33
C GLY A 243 17.75 3.29 -8.64
N GLN A 244 16.65 2.58 -8.87
CA GLN A 244 15.94 2.65 -10.14
C GLN A 244 14.42 2.78 -9.97
N ILE A 245 13.85 3.67 -10.78
CA ILE A 245 12.40 3.88 -10.94
C ILE A 245 12.04 3.49 -12.37
N ASP A 246 11.13 2.55 -12.52
CA ASP A 246 10.59 2.15 -13.81
C ASP A 246 9.15 2.63 -13.94
N LEU A 247 8.79 3.14 -15.12
CA LEU A 247 7.41 3.46 -15.47
C LEU A 247 6.98 2.55 -16.62
N ARG A 248 5.87 1.84 -16.42
CA ARG A 248 5.11 1.23 -17.51
C ARG A 248 3.94 2.12 -17.87
N ASP A 249 3.93 2.62 -19.09
CA ASP A 249 2.81 3.44 -19.57
C ASP A 249 1.57 2.58 -19.90
N PRO A 250 0.40 3.20 -20.18
CA PRO A 250 -0.82 2.47 -20.55
C PRO A 250 -0.71 1.68 -21.86
N SER A 251 0.25 2.01 -22.73
CA SER A 251 0.53 1.25 -23.95
C SER A 251 1.32 -0.05 -23.67
N GLY A 252 1.89 -0.16 -22.47
CA GLY A 252 2.72 -1.26 -22.01
C GLY A 252 4.22 -1.03 -22.21
N TYR A 253 4.63 0.17 -22.61
CA TYR A 253 6.02 0.55 -22.83
C TYR A 253 6.73 0.84 -21.52
N TRP A 254 8.02 0.49 -21.43
CA TRP A 254 8.83 0.68 -20.23
C TRP A 254 9.83 1.81 -20.39
N PHE A 255 9.85 2.70 -19.40
CA PHE A 255 10.87 3.71 -19.17
C PHE A 255 11.64 3.36 -17.91
N HIS A 256 12.94 3.64 -17.92
CA HIS A 256 13.87 3.31 -16.85
C HIS A 256 14.61 4.57 -16.43
N LEU A 257 14.42 5.01 -15.20
CA LEU A 257 15.16 6.11 -14.58
C LEU A 257 16.13 5.56 -13.54
N ALA A 258 17.43 5.60 -13.84
CA ALA A 258 18.49 5.20 -12.92
C ALA A 258 19.05 6.43 -12.19
N LEU A 259 18.97 6.43 -10.86
CA LEU A 259 19.40 7.53 -9.97
C LEU A 259 20.77 7.23 -9.34
N GLU A 260 21.65 8.23 -9.31
CA GLU A 260 23.08 8.04 -8.97
C GLU A 260 23.47 8.47 -7.54
N GLY A 261 22.54 8.85 -6.67
CA GLY A 261 22.86 9.24 -5.29
C GLY A 261 23.59 10.57 -5.18
N SER A 262 23.16 11.58 -5.96
CA SER A 262 23.71 12.94 -5.89
C SER A 262 22.88 13.89 -5.04
N GLU A 263 23.48 15.01 -4.60
CA GLU A 263 22.80 16.10 -3.86
C GLU A 263 21.56 16.67 -4.57
N ARG A 264 21.46 16.44 -5.88
CA ARG A 264 20.23 16.62 -6.66
C ARG A 264 19.73 15.25 -7.07
N PRO A 265 18.42 14.97 -7.04
CA PRO A 265 17.86 13.70 -7.46
C PRO A 265 17.86 13.59 -9.00
N CYS A 266 19.06 13.49 -9.59
CA CYS A 266 19.27 13.37 -11.03
C CYS A 266 19.66 11.94 -11.41
N GLY A 267 19.43 11.61 -12.66
CA GLY A 267 19.65 10.28 -13.19
C GLY A 267 19.56 10.23 -14.71
N THR A 268 19.69 9.02 -15.24
CA THR A 268 19.56 8.75 -16.68
C THR A 268 18.21 8.09 -16.96
N LEU A 269 17.38 8.76 -17.76
CA LEU A 269 16.16 8.21 -18.32
C LEU A 269 16.49 7.50 -19.63
N SER A 270 16.07 6.24 -19.73
CA SER A 270 16.26 5.40 -20.91
C SER A 270 14.99 4.60 -21.22
N ALA A 271 14.80 4.29 -22.50
CA ALA A 271 13.78 3.37 -22.96
C ALA A 271 14.24 2.77 -24.30
N GLU A 272 13.63 1.66 -24.73
CA GLU A 272 13.96 1.10 -26.05
C GLU A 272 13.77 2.17 -27.15
N GLY A 273 14.62 2.20 -28.16
CA GLY A 273 14.49 3.17 -29.27
C GLY A 273 14.60 4.67 -28.92
N LEU A 274 14.85 5.03 -27.66
CA LEU A 274 15.12 6.40 -27.23
C LEU A 274 16.61 6.55 -26.92
N GLU A 275 17.15 7.75 -27.16
CA GLU A 275 18.47 8.11 -26.66
C GLU A 275 18.38 8.38 -25.16
N ASP A 276 19.40 7.94 -24.42
CA ASP A 276 19.55 8.18 -22.99
C ASP A 276 19.57 9.69 -22.71
N GLN A 277 18.82 10.12 -21.70
CA GLN A 277 18.66 11.52 -21.33
C GLN A 277 18.99 11.74 -19.85
N ASP A 278 19.85 12.70 -19.57
CA ASP A 278 20.09 13.15 -18.20
C ASP A 278 18.91 14.01 -17.74
N VAL A 279 18.25 13.59 -16.68
CA VAL A 279 17.07 14.25 -16.10
C VAL A 279 17.26 14.46 -14.61
N CYS A 280 16.56 15.43 -14.05
CA CYS A 280 16.51 15.68 -12.61
C CYS A 280 15.06 15.72 -12.17
N LEU A 281 14.77 15.04 -11.07
CA LEU A 281 13.48 15.11 -10.39
C LEU A 281 13.35 16.46 -9.69
N SER A 282 12.14 16.99 -9.67
CA SER A 282 11.80 18.24 -9.01
C SER A 282 11.79 18.12 -7.48
N ASP A 283 11.85 19.28 -6.80
CA ASP A 283 11.75 19.34 -5.34
C ASP A 283 10.43 18.78 -4.80
N HIS A 284 9.37 18.72 -5.62
CA HIS A 284 8.09 18.13 -5.22
C HIS A 284 8.19 16.62 -4.97
N VAL A 285 9.02 15.91 -5.74
CA VAL A 285 9.28 14.49 -5.51
C VAL A 285 10.00 14.27 -4.17
N VAL A 286 10.98 15.13 -3.88
CA VAL A 286 11.70 15.12 -2.61
C VAL A 286 10.73 15.32 -1.44
N LEU A 287 9.83 16.29 -1.54
CA LEU A 287 8.81 16.54 -0.51
C LEU A 287 7.83 15.37 -0.34
N GLY A 288 7.42 14.71 -1.42
CA GLY A 288 6.53 13.54 -1.36
C GLY A 288 7.18 12.33 -0.67
N LEU A 289 8.45 12.06 -0.98
CA LEU A 289 9.22 11.01 -0.31
C LEU A 289 9.55 11.36 1.15
N ASP A 290 9.79 12.64 1.44
CA ASP A 290 10.00 13.11 2.81
C ASP A 290 8.75 12.94 3.67
N ALA A 291 7.56 13.23 3.11
CA ALA A 291 6.29 13.00 3.79
C ALA A 291 6.03 11.51 4.10
N LEU A 292 6.46 10.59 3.21
CA LEU A 292 6.41 9.15 3.46
C LEU A 292 7.32 8.75 4.64
N LEU A 293 8.54 9.28 4.68
CA LEU A 293 9.46 9.02 5.77
C LEU A 293 8.93 9.57 7.10
N ASP A 294 8.33 10.76 7.10
CA ASP A 294 7.71 11.36 8.28
C ASP A 294 6.55 10.51 8.80
N SER A 295 5.68 10.01 7.92
CA SER A 295 4.57 9.17 8.34
C SER A 295 5.08 7.89 9.02
N MET A 296 6.13 7.27 8.46
CA MET A 296 6.76 6.08 9.02
C MET A 296 7.47 6.32 10.36
N GLU A 297 8.03 7.52 10.58
CA GLU A 297 8.74 7.87 11.82
C GLU A 297 7.78 8.15 12.99
N THR A 298 6.59 8.69 12.73
CA THR A 298 5.63 9.07 13.78
C THR A 298 4.97 7.86 14.46
N MET A 299 5.48 7.47 15.63
CA MET A 299 4.85 6.50 16.55
C MET A 299 3.75 7.14 17.40
#